data_AF-A0A954MWT1-F1
#
_entry.id   AF-A0A954MWT1-F1
#
_cell.length_a   1.000
_cell.length_b   1.000
_cell.length_c   1.000
_cell.angle_alpha   90.00
_cell.angle_beta   90.00
_cell.angle_gamma   90.00
#
_symmetry.space_group_name_H-M   'P 1'
#
loop_
_entity.id
_entity.type
_entity.pdbx_description
1 polymer ?
#
loop_
_entity_poly.entity_id
_entity_poly.type
_entity_poly.pdbx_seq_one_letter_code
_entity_poly.pdbx_strand_id
1 'polypeptide(L)'
;LSNWLDAIDARKPAMVNNDPELAAAAVTIVNLAVRSYREGKVFHVDPEMNVGEGNGSWAERWEKMSKAGAEPLHVPGWKAGNAGSVLTPPEYQKLAGPWIDGKPPEA
;
A
#
# COMPACT_ATOMS: atom_id res chain seq x y z
N LEU A 1 -3.83 17.25 19.86
CA LEU A 1 -4.08 17.63 21.27
C LEU A 1 -5.54 17.51 21.66
N SER A 2 -6.49 18.12 20.92
CA SER A 2 -7.94 18.05 21.23
C SER A 2 -8.44 16.61 21.48
N ASN A 3 -8.26 15.69 20.53
CA ASN A 3 -8.72 14.30 20.68
C ASN A 3 -8.17 13.57 21.92
N TRP A 4 -6.94 13.89 22.35
CA TRP A 4 -6.35 13.31 23.56
C TRP A 4 -7.01 13.86 24.83
N LEU A 5 -7.29 15.16 24.87
CA LEU A 5 -8.04 15.79 25.98
C LEU A 5 -9.48 15.24 26.04
N ASP A 6 -10.14 15.13 24.88
CA ASP A 6 -11.49 14.57 24.78
C ASP A 6 -11.57 13.13 25.31
N ALA A 7 -10.53 12.32 25.03
CA ALA A 7 -10.43 10.95 25.54
C ALA A 7 -10.22 10.88 27.07
N ILE A 8 -9.48 11.84 27.64
CA ILE A 8 -9.29 11.97 29.09
C ILE A 8 -10.60 12.33 29.77
N ASP A 9 -11.28 13.37 29.27
CA ASP A 9 -12.56 13.83 29.82
C ASP A 9 -13.61 12.71 29.76
N ALA A 10 -13.64 11.95 28.66
CA ALA A 10 -14.50 10.79 28.49
C ALA A 10 -14.07 9.55 29.29
N ARG A 11 -12.88 9.55 29.90
CA ARG A 11 -12.23 8.40 30.56
C ARG A 11 -12.20 7.15 29.69
N LYS A 12 -11.99 7.33 28.39
CA LYS A 12 -12.00 6.25 27.39
C LYS A 12 -10.70 6.30 26.58
N PRO A 13 -9.64 5.60 27.03
CA PRO A 13 -8.36 5.58 26.34
C PRO A 13 -8.46 5.15 24.88
N ALA A 14 -9.38 4.24 24.54
CA ALA A 14 -9.60 3.77 23.17
C ALA A 14 -10.13 4.84 22.19
N MET A 15 -10.48 6.05 22.66
CA MET A 15 -10.89 7.16 21.80
C MET A 15 -9.71 7.93 21.19
N VAL A 16 -8.48 7.68 21.63
CA VAL A 16 -7.31 8.36 21.06
C VAL A 16 -7.04 7.85 19.64
N ASN A 17 -6.70 8.76 18.73
CA ASN A 17 -6.31 8.41 17.37
C ASN A 17 -4.91 7.75 17.29
N ASN A 18 -4.15 7.76 18.38
CA ASN A 18 -2.80 7.27 18.48
C ASN A 18 -2.69 6.24 19.63
N ASP A 19 -3.34 5.10 19.43
CA ASP A 19 -3.34 4.03 20.41
C ASP A 19 -1.92 3.41 20.59
N PRO A 20 -1.71 2.63 21.66
CA PRO A 20 -0.42 2.00 21.93
C PRO A 20 0.06 1.03 20.83
N GLU A 21 -0.84 0.37 20.10
CA GLU A 21 -0.46 -0.56 19.03
C GLU A 21 0.09 0.22 17.83
N LEU A 22 -0.53 1.34 17.47
CA LEU A 22 0.01 2.25 16.45
C LEU A 22 1.40 2.78 16.83
N ALA A 23 1.62 3.10 18.11
CA ALA A 23 2.94 3.49 18.60
C ALA A 23 3.97 2.34 18.49
N ALA A 24 3.59 1.12 18.84
CA ALA A 24 4.44 -0.07 18.70
C ALA A 24 4.80 -0.35 17.22
N ALA A 25 3.84 -0.19 16.31
CA ALA A 25 4.07 -0.30 14.87
C ALA A 25 5.07 0.77 14.39
N ALA A 26 4.92 2.02 14.82
CA ALA A 26 5.84 3.10 14.47
C ALA A 26 7.28 2.83 14.95
N VAL A 27 7.45 2.37 16.20
CA VAL A 27 8.77 2.00 16.74
C VAL A 27 9.40 0.85 15.97
N THR A 28 8.59 -0.17 15.62
CA THR A 28 9.04 -1.29 14.78
C THR A 28 9.58 -0.80 13.44
N ILE A 29 8.86 0.09 12.75
CA ILE A 29 9.28 0.67 11.47
C ILE A 29 10.60 1.45 11.63
N VAL A 30 10.75 2.28 12.66
CA VAL A 30 11.99 3.04 12.89
C VAL A 30 13.18 2.10 13.11
N ASN A 31 13.00 1.03 13.90
CA ASN A 31 14.04 0.04 14.12
C ASN A 31 14.44 -0.69 12.83
N LEU A 32 13.46 -1.06 12.01
CA LEU A 32 13.71 -1.68 10.70
C LEU A 32 14.38 -0.72 9.72
N ALA A 33 14.03 0.56 9.73
CA ALA A 33 14.69 1.58 8.91
C ALA A 33 16.16 1.76 9.30
N VAL A 34 16.46 1.81 10.60
CA VAL A 34 17.84 1.86 11.10
C VAL A 34 18.64 0.62 10.68
N ARG A 35 18.05 -0.58 10.80
CA ARG A 35 18.68 -1.82 10.31
C ARG A 35 18.88 -1.80 8.80
N SER A 36 17.88 -1.35 8.04
CA SER A 36 17.94 -1.23 6.59
C SER A 36 19.12 -0.37 6.14
N TYR A 37 19.29 0.79 6.77
CA TYR A 37 20.42 1.69 6.51
C TYR A 37 21.77 1.05 6.85
N ARG A 38 21.88 0.32 7.97
CA ARG A 38 23.13 -0.30 8.42
C ARG A 38 23.53 -1.53 7.60
N GLU A 39 22.55 -2.33 7.21
CA GLU A 39 22.77 -3.63 6.56
C GLU A 39 22.67 -3.54 5.02
N GLY A 40 22.18 -2.42 4.48
CA GLY A 40 21.96 -2.26 3.04
C GLY A 40 20.85 -3.16 2.48
N LYS A 41 19.89 -3.52 3.33
CA LYS A 41 18.81 -4.48 3.01
C LYS A 41 17.44 -3.83 3.12
N VAL A 42 16.49 -4.33 2.34
CA VAL A 42 15.06 -4.04 2.52
C VAL A 42 14.49 -5.07 3.49
N PHE A 43 13.55 -4.67 4.35
CA PHE A 43 12.81 -5.56 5.23
C PHE A 43 11.32 -5.48 4.94
N HIS A 44 10.60 -6.57 5.16
CA HIS A 44 9.14 -6.60 5.16
C HIS A 44 8.61 -7.23 6.45
N VAL A 45 7.37 -6.89 6.80
CA VAL A 45 6.63 -7.49 7.91
C VAL A 45 5.41 -8.20 7.31
N ASP A 46 5.24 -9.47 7.65
CA ASP A 46 4.07 -10.24 7.21
C ASP A 46 2.85 -10.00 8.13
N PRO A 47 1.64 -10.47 7.76
CA PRO A 47 0.45 -10.32 8.60
C PRO A 47 0.57 -10.98 9.98
N GLU A 48 1.44 -11.97 10.12
CA GLU A 48 1.77 -12.68 11.37
C GLU A 48 2.84 -11.97 12.21
N MET A 49 3.26 -10.77 11.81
CA MET A 49 4.26 -9.93 12.47
C MET A 49 5.70 -10.47 12.44
N ASN A 50 6.02 -11.36 11.50
CA ASN A 50 7.41 -11.79 11.26
C ASN A 50 8.15 -10.81 10.37
N VAL A 51 9.41 -10.54 10.71
CA VAL A 51 10.31 -9.70 9.92
C VAL A 51 11.12 -10.57 8.97
N GLY A 52 11.03 -10.31 7.67
CA GLY A 52 11.82 -10.96 6.63
C GLY A 52 12.61 -9.98 5.77
N GLU A 53 13.54 -10.50 4.96
CA GLU A 53 14.25 -9.71 3.96
C GLU A 53 13.34 -9.45 2.74
N GLY A 54 13.30 -8.19 2.32
CA GLY A 54 12.53 -7.76 1.16
C GLY A 54 13.04 -8.42 -0.11
N ASN A 55 12.11 -8.78 -0.99
CA ASN A 55 12.39 -9.37 -2.29
C ASN A 55 11.42 -8.79 -3.35
N GLY A 56 11.61 -9.18 -4.61
CA GLY A 56 10.82 -8.69 -5.75
C GLY A 56 9.34 -9.09 -5.73
N SER A 57 8.92 -10.04 -4.88
CA SER A 57 7.56 -10.61 -4.92
C SER A 57 6.45 -9.57 -4.69
N TRP A 58 6.71 -8.51 -3.92
CA TRP A 58 5.75 -7.43 -3.73
C TRP A 58 5.49 -6.70 -5.05
N ALA A 59 6.55 -6.31 -5.78
CA ALA A 59 6.44 -5.65 -7.06
C ALA A 59 5.77 -6.56 -8.11
N GLU A 60 6.20 -7.82 -8.18
CA GLU A 60 5.62 -8.83 -9.08
C GLU A 60 4.11 -9.01 -8.86
N ARG A 61 3.67 -9.03 -7.59
CA ARG A 61 2.24 -9.11 -7.24
C ARG A 61 1.47 -7.91 -7.78
N TRP A 62 1.98 -6.70 -7.60
CA TRP A 62 1.33 -5.49 -8.11
C TRP A 62 1.32 -5.41 -9.64
N GLU A 63 2.41 -5.81 -10.30
CA GLU A 63 2.43 -5.90 -11.76
C GLU A 63 1.42 -6.90 -12.30
N LYS A 64 1.30 -8.07 -11.65
CA LYS A 64 0.29 -9.08 -12.00
C LYS A 64 -1.12 -8.52 -11.84
N MET A 65 -1.40 -7.82 -10.74
CA MET A 65 -2.71 -7.20 -10.50
C MET A 65 -3.02 -6.11 -11.54
N SER A 66 -2.04 -5.27 -11.86
CA SER A 66 -2.15 -4.22 -12.88
C SER A 66 -2.46 -4.81 -14.26
N LYS A 67 -1.70 -5.82 -14.70
CA LYS A 67 -1.92 -6.52 -15.98
C LYS A 67 -3.28 -7.22 -16.05
N ALA A 68 -3.77 -7.75 -14.93
CA ALA A 68 -5.07 -8.41 -14.86
C ALA A 68 -6.25 -7.43 -14.81
N GLY A 69 -6.01 -6.12 -14.68
CA GLY A 69 -7.08 -5.15 -14.41
C GLY A 69 -7.84 -5.47 -13.13
N ALA A 70 -7.14 -6.03 -12.13
CA ALA A 70 -7.76 -6.48 -10.88
C ALA A 70 -8.33 -5.31 -10.07
N GLU A 71 -9.27 -5.61 -9.18
CA GLU A 71 -9.82 -4.61 -8.27
C GLU A 71 -8.72 -3.98 -7.39
N PRO A 72 -8.68 -2.64 -7.26
CA PRO A 72 -7.65 -1.98 -6.45
C PRO A 72 -7.73 -2.36 -4.98
N LEU A 73 -6.57 -2.56 -4.35
CA LEU A 73 -6.47 -2.73 -2.89
C LEU A 73 -6.36 -1.36 -2.23
N HIS A 74 -7.41 -0.98 -1.51
CA HIS A 74 -7.45 0.29 -0.78
C HIS A 74 -6.86 0.15 0.63
N VAL A 75 -6.31 1.26 1.12
CA VAL A 75 -5.87 1.35 2.52
C VAL A 75 -7.08 1.31 3.46
N PRO A 76 -6.95 0.73 4.66
CA PRO A 76 -8.01 0.74 5.67
C PRO A 76 -8.53 2.16 5.95
N GLY A 77 -9.86 2.31 6.00
CA GLY A 77 -10.51 3.61 6.22
C GLY A 77 -10.77 4.43 4.95
N TRP A 78 -10.33 3.97 3.78
CA TRP A 78 -10.71 4.54 2.50
C TRP A 78 -12.22 4.38 2.23
N LYS A 79 -12.88 5.47 1.81
CA LYS A 79 -14.34 5.50 1.58
C LYS A 79 -14.75 6.09 0.22
N ALA A 80 -13.80 6.53 -0.59
CA ALA A 80 -14.07 7.26 -1.84
C ALA A 80 -14.30 6.34 -3.06
N GLY A 81 -14.53 5.04 -2.85
CA GLY A 81 -14.71 4.06 -3.92
C GLY A 81 -13.44 3.91 -4.78
N ASN A 82 -13.61 3.64 -6.06
CA ASN A 82 -12.49 3.33 -6.98
C ASN A 82 -11.98 4.54 -7.78
N ALA A 83 -12.48 5.75 -7.48
CA ALA A 83 -12.10 6.95 -8.19
C ALA A 83 -10.59 7.23 -8.01
N GLY A 84 -9.86 7.34 -9.14
CA GLY A 84 -8.41 7.54 -9.14
C GLY A 84 -7.57 6.27 -8.93
N SER A 85 -8.20 5.14 -8.59
CA SER A 85 -7.51 3.86 -8.39
C SER A 85 -7.72 2.87 -9.52
N VAL A 86 -8.74 3.09 -10.36
CA VAL A 86 -8.96 2.35 -11.60
C VAL A 86 -8.57 3.23 -12.78
N LEU A 87 -7.76 2.66 -13.68
CA LEU A 87 -7.44 3.29 -14.95
C LEU A 87 -8.60 3.01 -15.93
N THR A 88 -9.27 4.07 -16.40
CA THR A 88 -10.22 3.97 -17.50
C THR A 88 -9.55 4.50 -18.76
N PRO A 89 -8.92 3.63 -19.58
CA PRO A 89 -8.23 4.08 -20.77
C PRO A 89 -9.24 4.71 -21.75
N PRO A 90 -8.94 5.88 -22.33
CA PRO A 90 -9.71 6.44 -23.44
C PRO A 90 -9.80 5.46 -24.60
N GLU A 91 -10.86 5.56 -25.41
CA GLU A 91 -11.13 4.60 -26.47
C GLU A 91 -9.96 4.40 -27.46
N TYR A 92 -9.25 5.47 -27.79
CA TYR A 92 -8.10 5.40 -28.70
C TYR A 92 -6.91 4.61 -28.14
N GLN A 93 -6.82 4.41 -26.81
CA GLN A 93 -5.74 3.63 -26.20
C GLN A 93 -5.86 2.12 -26.48
N LYS A 94 -6.98 1.65 -27.05
CA LYS A 94 -7.07 0.29 -27.62
C LYS A 94 -6.00 0.04 -28.70
N LEU A 95 -5.64 1.10 -29.44
CA LEU A 95 -4.61 1.09 -30.47
C LEU A 95 -3.18 1.26 -29.89
N ALA A 96 -3.05 1.47 -28.57
CA ALA A 96 -1.76 1.64 -27.93
C ALA A 96 -1.12 0.27 -27.66
N GLY A 97 0.01 0.02 -28.31
CA GLY A 97 0.75 -1.23 -28.13
C GLY A 97 1.87 -1.35 -29.16
N PRO A 98 2.84 -2.26 -28.92
CA PRO A 98 3.86 -2.55 -29.92
C PRO A 98 3.21 -3.14 -31.17
N TRP A 99 3.78 -2.84 -32.33
CA TRP A 99 3.42 -3.53 -33.57
C TRP A 99 3.86 -4.99 -33.44
N ILE A 100 2.93 -5.93 -33.59
CA ILE A 100 3.24 -7.35 -33.57
C ILE A 100 3.28 -7.82 -35.03
N ASP A 101 4.43 -8.31 -35.48
CA ASP A 101 4.65 -8.82 -36.84
C ASP A 101 4.23 -7.84 -37.95
N GLY A 102 4.51 -6.55 -37.77
CA GLY A 102 4.20 -5.51 -38.74
C GLY A 102 2.71 -5.17 -38.85
N LYS A 103 1.88 -5.66 -37.92
CA LYS A 103 0.46 -5.28 -37.80
C LYS A 103 0.27 -4.32 -36.63
N PRO A 104 -0.52 -3.24 -36.81
CA PRO A 104 -0.93 -2.40 -35.69
C PRO A 104 -1.83 -3.19 -34.73
N PRO A 105 -1.90 -2.83 -33.44
CA PRO A 105 -2.88 -3.40 -32.52
C PRO A 105 -4.29 -3.21 -33.10
N GLU A 106 -5.06 -4.30 -33.21
CA GLU A 106 -6.38 -4.28 -33.86
C GLU A 106 -7.37 -3.36 -33.11
N ALA A 107 -8.19 -2.65 -33.88
CA ALA A 107 -9.23 -1.72 -33.42
C ALA A 107 -10.48 -2.44 -32.89
#